data_AF-A0A9E5GN63-F1
#
_entry.id   AF-A0A9E5GN63-F1
#
_cell.length_a   1.000
_cell.length_b   1.000
_cell.length_c   1.000
_cell.angle_alpha   90.00
_cell.angle_beta   90.00
_cell.angle_gamma   90.00
#
_symmetry.space_group_name_H-M   'P 1'
#
loop_
_entity.id
_entity.type
_entity.pdbx_description
1 polymer ?
#
loop_
_entity_poly.entity_id
_entity_poly.type
_entity_poly.pdbx_seq_one_letter_code
_entity_poly.pdbx_strand_id
1 'polypeptide(L)'
;MIKNLPYYQLELPEIFETLNTSKEGISDEEVQSRRQVYGQNVLTELHRESMLQKFFKQFKDALIILLIVSTGIAIYLQDYRGATILSIIIIANSII
;
A
#
# COMPACT_ATOMS: atom_id res chain seq x y z
N MET A 1 -6.24 39.65 -5.50
CA MET A 1 -5.95 38.47 -6.35
C MET A 1 -5.36 37.43 -5.44
N ILE A 2 -6.07 36.34 -5.17
CA ILE A 2 -5.48 35.23 -4.40
C ILE A 2 -4.47 34.57 -5.34
N LYS A 3 -3.20 34.70 -4.99
CA LYS A 3 -2.07 34.10 -5.70
C LYS A 3 -2.21 32.58 -5.60
N ASN A 4 -2.19 31.86 -6.73
CA ASN A 4 -2.08 30.40 -6.79
C ASN A 4 -0.65 29.93 -6.43
N LEU A 5 -0.13 30.37 -5.29
CA LEU A 5 1.15 29.96 -4.77
C LEU A 5 0.96 28.83 -3.75
N PRO A 6 1.88 27.86 -3.69
CA PRO A 6 1.82 26.83 -2.67
C PRO A 6 2.03 27.45 -1.27
N TYR A 7 1.40 26.87 -0.24
CA TYR A 7 1.33 27.44 1.11
C TYR A 7 2.68 27.85 1.71
N TYR A 8 3.76 27.13 1.39
CA TYR A 8 5.11 27.42 1.89
C TYR A 8 5.75 28.69 1.31
N GLN A 9 5.10 29.35 0.34
CA GLN A 9 5.54 30.61 -0.27
C GLN A 9 4.67 31.81 0.13
N LEU A 10 3.60 31.59 0.89
CA LEU A 10 2.67 32.64 1.32
C LEU A 10 3.16 33.30 2.62
N GLU A 11 2.82 34.57 2.81
CA GLU A 11 3.06 35.23 4.10
C GLU A 11 2.05 34.76 5.16
N LEU A 12 2.41 34.84 6.45
CA LEU A 12 1.54 34.41 7.55
C LEU A 12 0.12 34.99 7.50
N PRO A 13 -0.11 36.29 7.21
CA PRO A 13 -1.46 36.84 7.10
C PRO A 13 -2.30 36.18 6.00
N GLU A 14 -1.67 35.89 4.85
CA GLU A 14 -2.34 35.22 3.72
C GLU A 14 -2.68 33.77 4.06
N ILE A 15 -1.81 33.07 4.81
CA ILE A 15 -2.06 31.72 5.31
C ILE A 15 -3.24 31.70 6.28
N PHE A 16 -3.29 32.66 7.21
CA PHE A 16 -4.36 32.81 8.19
C PHE A 16 -5.71 33.08 7.52
N GLU A 17 -5.74 33.95 6.52
CA GLU A 17 -6.94 34.22 5.73
C GLU A 17 -7.38 32.98 4.93
N THR A 18 -6.43 32.33 4.25
CA THR A 18 -6.74 31.18 3.38
C THR A 18 -7.19 29.95 4.17
N LEU A 19 -6.59 29.69 5.33
CA LEU A 19 -6.91 28.55 6.20
C LEU A 19 -7.95 28.89 7.27
N ASN A 20 -8.51 30.11 7.26
CA ASN A 20 -9.43 30.64 8.27
C ASN A 20 -8.95 30.31 9.69
N THR A 21 -7.73 30.70 10.03
CA THR A 21 -7.13 30.43 11.34
C THR A 21 -6.35 31.65 11.82
N SER A 22 -6.02 31.72 13.10
CA SER A 22 -5.24 32.80 13.65
C SER A 22 -3.97 32.29 14.31
N LYS A 23 -3.18 33.22 14.86
CA LYS A 23 -1.98 32.89 15.65
C LYS A 23 -2.31 32.09 16.91
N GLU A 24 -3.51 32.27 17.44
CA GLU A 24 -4.04 31.59 18.63
C GLU A 24 -4.66 30.21 18.28
N GLY A 25 -4.81 29.90 16.99
CA GLY A 25 -5.31 28.62 16.50
C GLY A 25 -6.78 28.68 16.04
N ILE A 26 -7.52 27.61 16.30
CA ILE A 26 -8.96 27.46 15.99
C ILE A 26 -9.69 26.99 17.25
N SER A 27 -10.99 27.23 17.33
CA SER A 27 -11.81 26.78 18.47
C SER A 27 -12.11 25.28 18.42
N ASP A 28 -12.50 24.71 19.56
CA ASP A 28 -12.87 23.29 19.64
C ASP A 28 -14.09 22.95 18.76
N GLU A 29 -15.02 23.88 18.59
CA GLU A 29 -16.16 23.72 17.67
C GLU A 29 -15.68 23.64 16.21
N GLU A 30 -14.72 24.47 15.83
CA GLU A 30 -14.16 24.45 14.49
C GLU A 30 -13.29 23.21 14.24
N VAL A 31 -12.58 22.71 15.26
CA VAL A 31 -11.90 21.40 15.19
C VAL A 31 -12.91 20.29 14.88
N GLN A 32 -14.07 20.27 15.56
CA GLN A 32 -15.09 19.27 15.30
C GLN A 32 -15.67 19.39 13.89
N SER A 33 -15.99 20.62 13.45
CA SER A 33 -16.49 20.87 12.10
C SER A 33 -15.49 20.41 11.03
N ARG A 34 -14.21 20.76 11.18
CA ARG A 34 -13.14 20.33 10.27
C ARG A 34 -12.96 18.81 10.27
N ARG A 35 -13.05 18.14 11.41
CA ARG A 35 -12.98 16.66 11.47
C ARG A 35 -14.14 15.98 10.76
N GLN A 36 -15.32 16.59 10.70
CA GLN A 36 -16.44 16.06 9.92
C GLN A 36 -16.21 16.18 8.41
N VAL A 37 -15.55 17.25 7.96
CA VAL A 37 -15.28 17.50 6.54
C VAL A 37 -14.04 16.75 6.04
N TYR A 38 -12.94 16.80 6.79
CA TYR A 38 -11.63 16.29 6.38
C TYR A 38 -11.30 14.90 6.96
N GLY A 39 -12.07 14.46 7.96
CA GLY A 39 -11.75 13.26 8.71
C GLY A 39 -10.64 13.47 9.75
N GLN A 40 -10.25 12.39 10.41
CA GLN A 40 -9.10 12.40 11.30
C GLN A 40 -7.81 12.33 10.50
N ASN A 41 -6.78 13.06 10.94
CA ASN A 41 -5.43 12.96 10.38
C ASN A 41 -4.74 11.69 10.88
N VAL A 42 -5.28 10.54 10.49
CA VAL A 42 -4.74 9.22 10.81
C VAL A 42 -4.55 8.48 9.50
N LEU A 43 -3.36 7.92 9.33
CA LEU A 43 -3.08 7.02 8.21
C LEU A 43 -3.85 5.73 8.45
N THR A 44 -4.83 5.44 7.60
CA THR A 44 -5.53 4.17 7.63
C THR A 44 -4.52 3.05 7.42
N GLU A 45 -4.41 2.14 8.38
CA GLU A 45 -3.62 0.93 8.17
C GLU A 45 -4.25 0.15 7.01
N LEU A 46 -3.52 0.06 5.90
CA LEU A 46 -3.83 -0.87 4.84
C LEU A 46 -3.89 -2.26 5.47
N HIS A 47 -5.04 -2.92 5.34
CA HIS A 47 -5.22 -4.28 5.83
C HIS A 47 -4.05 -5.13 5.36
N ARG A 48 -3.29 -5.68 6.32
CA ARG A 48 -2.24 -6.64 5.98
C ARG A 48 -2.92 -7.83 5.31
N GLU A 49 -2.56 -8.09 4.05
CA GLU A 49 -3.01 -9.31 3.38
C GLU A 49 -2.64 -10.51 4.26
N SER A 50 -3.63 -11.34 4.56
CA SER A 50 -3.41 -12.56 5.33
C SER A 50 -2.50 -13.53 4.55
N MET A 51 -1.81 -14.41 5.27
CA MET A 51 -0.92 -15.42 4.66
C MET A 51 -1.66 -16.28 3.61
N LEU A 52 -2.92 -16.64 3.88
CA LEU A 52 -3.76 -17.39 2.94
C LEU A 52 -4.10 -16.57 1.69
N GLN A 53 -4.41 -15.28 1.84
CA GLN A 53 -4.66 -14.40 0.68
C GLN A 53 -3.42 -14.25 -0.20
N LYS A 54 -2.24 -14.11 0.39
CA LYS A 54 -0.97 -14.08 -0.35
C LYS A 54 -0.72 -15.39 -1.11
N PHE A 55 -0.95 -16.54 -0.48
CA PHE A 55 -0.82 -17.85 -1.10
C PHE A 55 -1.72 -17.99 -2.33
N PHE A 56 -3.01 -17.65 -2.23
CA PHE A 56 -3.92 -17.73 -3.38
C PHE A 56 -3.59 -16.73 -4.50
N LYS A 57 -3.02 -15.58 -4.15
CA LYS A 57 -2.60 -14.56 -5.13
C LYS A 57 -1.45 -15.03 -6.01
N GLN A 58 -0.53 -15.84 -5.46
CA GLN A 58 0.60 -16.38 -6.21
C GLN A 58 0.20 -17.33 -7.35
N PHE A 59 -0.92 -18.04 -7.23
CA PHE A 59 -1.42 -18.86 -8.35
C PHE A 59 -1.90 -18.01 -9.56
N LYS A 60 -2.03 -16.69 -9.41
CA LYS A 60 -2.31 -15.77 -10.51
C LYS A 60 -1.04 -15.19 -11.15
N ASP A 61 0.12 -15.43 -10.55
CA ASP A 61 1.40 -14.98 -11.06
C ASP A 61 1.85 -15.91 -12.21
N ALA A 62 2.08 -15.32 -13.39
CA ALA A 62 2.49 -16.05 -14.58
C ALA A 62 3.80 -16.84 -14.34
N LEU A 63 4.72 -16.31 -13.53
CA LEU A 63 5.99 -16.97 -13.21
C LEU A 63 5.77 -18.19 -12.31
N ILE A 64 4.88 -18.10 -11.32
CA ILE A 64 4.54 -19.25 -10.46
C ILE A 64 3.86 -20.34 -11.27
N ILE A 65 2.90 -19.99 -12.13
CA ILE A 65 2.25 -20.95 -13.03
C ILE A 65 3.30 -21.65 -13.90
N LEU A 66 4.24 -20.90 -14.47
CA LEU A 66 5.33 -21.46 -15.27
C LEU A 66 6.18 -22.44 -14.46
N LEU A 67 6.56 -22.10 -13.23
CA LEU A 67 7.33 -22.99 -12.35
C LEU A 67 6.56 -24.27 -12.02
N ILE A 68 5.25 -24.19 -11.77
CA ILE A 68 4.41 -25.36 -11.50
C ILE A 68 4.40 -26.30 -12.73
N VAL A 69 4.19 -25.73 -13.92
CA VAL A 69 4.20 -26.50 -15.18
C VAL A 69 5.57 -27.13 -15.42
N SER A 70 6.66 -26.36 -15.27
CA SER A 70 8.03 -26.88 -15.39
C SER A 70 8.34 -27.98 -14.39
N THR A 71 7.86 -27.86 -13.16
CA THR A 71 8.01 -28.91 -12.12
C THR A 71 7.29 -30.19 -12.56
N GLY A 72 6.06 -30.08 -13.09
CA GLY A 72 5.31 -31.22 -13.62
C GLY A 72 6.04 -31.91 -14.78
N ILE A 73 6.61 -31.13 -15.70
CA ILE A 73 7.42 -31.66 -16.81
C ILE A 73 8.69 -32.35 -16.29
N ALA A 74 9.38 -31.77 -15.32
CA ALA A 74 10.59 -32.37 -14.73
C ALA A 74 10.29 -33.71 -14.06
N ILE A 75 9.17 -33.82 -13.33
CA ILE A 75 8.69 -35.08 -12.74
C ILE A 75 8.38 -36.11 -13.83
N TYR A 76 7.71 -35.68 -14.90
CA TYR A 76 7.39 -36.55 -16.04
C TYR A 76 8.66 -37.11 -16.71
N LEU A 77 9.70 -36.30 -16.82
CA LEU A 77 11.01 -36.70 -17.36
C LEU A 77 11.90 -37.46 -16.34
N GLN A 78 11.38 -37.74 -15.14
CA GLN A 78 12.13 -38.34 -14.03
C GLN A 78 13.37 -37.53 -13.58
N ASP A 79 13.42 -36.23 -13.90
CA ASP A 79 14.42 -35.31 -13.35
C ASP A 79 14.00 -34.84 -11.96
N TYR A 80 14.16 -35.74 -10.99
CA TYR A 80 13.84 -35.45 -9.59
C TYR A 80 14.71 -34.36 -8.99
N ARG A 81 15.94 -34.15 -9.48
CA ARG A 81 16.81 -33.07 -9.02
C ARG A 81 16.24 -31.72 -9.45
N GLY A 82 15.91 -31.57 -10.73
CA GLY A 82 15.26 -30.36 -11.25
C GLY A 82 13.92 -30.09 -10.56
N ALA A 83 13.07 -31.11 -10.44
CA ALA A 83 11.78 -30.99 -9.77
C ALA A 83 11.91 -30.53 -8.30
N THR A 84 12.91 -31.04 -7.58
CA THR A 84 13.15 -30.66 -6.17
C THR A 84 13.57 -29.20 -6.06
N ILE A 85 14.48 -28.74 -6.92
CA ILE A 85 14.95 -27.34 -6.93
C ILE A 85 13.78 -26.39 -7.22
N LEU A 86 12.98 -26.68 -8.26
CA LEU A 86 11.82 -25.85 -8.61
C LEU A 86 10.77 -25.83 -7.49
N SER A 87 10.53 -26.97 -6.84
CA SER A 87 9.61 -27.04 -5.70
C SER A 87 10.05 -26.18 -4.52
N ILE A 88 11.36 -26.14 -4.23
CA ILE A 88 11.93 -25.27 -3.18
C ILE A 88 11.72 -23.80 -3.54
N ILE A 89 11.93 -23.41 -4.81
CA ILE A 89 11.74 -22.03 -5.27
C ILE A 89 10.28 -21.59 -5.08
N ILE A 90 9.32 -22.46 -5.42
CA ILE A 90 7.88 -22.18 -5.25
C ILE A 90 7.57 -21.93 -3.76
N ILE A 91 8.00 -22.83 -2.87
CA ILE A 91 7.74 -22.73 -1.42
C ILE A 91 8.40 -21.48 -0.82
N ALA A 92 9.65 -21.19 -1.21
CA ALA A 92 10.36 -20.00 -0.75
C ALA A 92 9.63 -18.72 -1.17
N ASN A 93 9.15 -18.65 -2.41
CA ASN A 93 8.36 -17.52 -2.88
C ASN A 93 7.03 -17.41 -2.12
N SER A 94 6.38 -18.53 -1.78
CA SER A 94 5.12 -18.53 -0.99
C SER A 94 5.22 -18.04 0.44
N ILE A 95 6.42 -17.99 1.02
CA ILE A 95 6.63 -17.53 2.40
C ILE A 95 7.00 -16.03 2.46
N ILE A 96 7.61 -15.49 1.40
CA ILE A 96 8.09 -14.10 1.29
C ILE A 96 6.92 -13.16 0.93
#